data_AF-A0A7W8LRH0-F1
#
_entry.id   AF-A0A7W8LRH0-F1
#
_cell.length_a   1.000
_cell.length_b   1.000
_cell.length_c   1.000
_cell.angle_alpha   90.00
_cell.angle_beta   90.00
_cell.angle_gamma   90.00
#
_symmetry.space_group_name_H-M   'P 1'
#
loop_
_entity.id
_entity.type
_entity.pdbx_description
1 polymer ?
#
loop_
_entity_poly.entity_id
_entity_poly.type
_entity_poly.pdbx_seq_one_letter_code
_entity_poly.pdbx_strand_id
1 'polypeptide(L)'
;MNDALLETLRQQVAAGGSLTDALAGAAGGDPALALLSQMLTRREQALEQELETQAEGERLEAQRQREDERLREEARAREERQRQDLRRARLERLRWRLGELEGELAAAQTRLDDLALALGACPDCWGEDPGCRLCRGRGGPGFLRPDPAAFGRWIVPVLPDGSALSPAGGAASGPAPVATPPGGYVGAEPSPTPERTRT
;
A
#
# COMPACT_ATOMS: atom_id res chain seq x y z
N MET A 1 -45.69 72.21 -24.39
CA MET A 1 -44.67 72.69 -23.43
C MET A 1 -43.75 71.58 -22.90
N ASN A 2 -43.94 70.29 -23.24
CA ASN A 2 -43.11 69.20 -22.72
C ASN A 2 -41.88 68.83 -23.56
N ASP A 3 -41.80 69.26 -24.83
CA ASP A 3 -40.70 68.85 -25.74
C ASP A 3 -39.34 69.42 -25.35
N ALA A 4 -39.28 70.65 -24.83
CA ALA A 4 -38.02 71.25 -24.41
C ALA A 4 -37.40 70.53 -23.20
N LEU A 5 -38.23 69.94 -22.33
CA LEU A 5 -37.83 69.15 -21.16
C LEU A 5 -37.32 67.76 -21.56
N LEU A 6 -37.97 67.12 -22.54
CA LEU A 6 -37.52 65.84 -23.08
C LEU A 6 -36.18 65.96 -23.81
N GLU A 7 -35.96 67.07 -24.53
CA GLU A 7 -34.72 67.30 -25.26
C GLU A 7 -33.53 67.56 -24.33
N THR A 8 -33.75 68.24 -23.20
CA THR A 8 -32.72 68.44 -22.16
C THR A 8 -32.41 67.15 -21.42
N LEU A 9 -33.41 66.33 -21.08
CA LEU A 9 -33.19 65.00 -20.48
C LEU A 9 -32.41 64.07 -21.42
N ARG A 10 -32.74 64.07 -22.73
CA ARG A 10 -32.00 63.30 -23.74
C ARG A 10 -30.56 63.75 -23.88
N GLN A 11 -30.30 65.06 -23.91
CA GLN A 11 -28.94 65.60 -24.01
C GLN A 11 -28.10 65.24 -22.78
N GLN A 12 -28.67 65.25 -21.57
CA GLN A 12 -27.94 64.88 -20.36
C GLN A 12 -27.66 63.38 -20.27
N VAL A 13 -28.62 62.52 -20.63
CA VAL A 13 -28.41 61.06 -20.67
C VAL A 13 -27.40 60.68 -21.75
N ALA A 14 -27.44 61.33 -22.92
CA ALA A 14 -26.46 61.11 -24.00
C ALA A 14 -25.03 61.55 -23.60
N ALA A 15 -24.90 62.50 -22.69
CA ALA A 15 -23.62 62.93 -22.13
C ALA A 15 -23.09 61.99 -21.02
N GLY A 16 -23.80 60.89 -20.71
CA GLY A 16 -23.42 59.95 -19.66
C GLY A 16 -23.74 60.44 -18.23
N GLY A 17 -24.50 61.52 -18.09
CA GLY A 17 -24.98 61.99 -16.79
C GLY A 17 -26.06 61.06 -16.22
N SER A 18 -26.11 60.93 -14.89
CA SER A 18 -27.16 60.16 -14.25
C SER A 18 -28.52 60.83 -14.51
N LEU A 19 -29.56 60.00 -14.65
CA LEU A 19 -30.92 60.48 -14.89
C LEU A 19 -31.43 61.31 -13.69
N THR A 20 -30.90 61.05 -12.50
CA THR A 20 -31.13 61.78 -11.26
C THR A 20 -30.54 63.19 -11.26
N ASP A 21 -29.32 63.40 -11.78
CA ASP A 21 -28.72 64.74 -11.93
C ASP A 21 -29.51 65.61 -12.92
N ALA A 22 -30.03 64.97 -13.98
CA ALA A 22 -30.85 65.63 -14.99
C ALA A 22 -32.21 66.11 -14.42
N LEU A 23 -32.85 65.27 -13.60
CA LEU A 23 -34.08 65.61 -12.86
C LEU A 23 -33.84 66.68 -11.79
N ALA A 24 -32.70 66.65 -11.10
CA ALA A 24 -32.35 67.64 -10.08
C ALA A 24 -32.17 69.05 -10.67
N GLY A 25 -31.59 69.17 -11.88
CA GLY A 25 -31.46 70.44 -12.59
C GLY A 25 -32.80 71.01 -13.08
N ALA A 26 -33.77 70.15 -13.43
CA ALA A 26 -35.10 70.55 -13.87
C ALA A 26 -36.07 70.86 -12.72
N ALA A 27 -35.83 70.34 -11.51
CA ALA A 27 -36.72 70.47 -10.35
C ALA A 27 -36.80 71.89 -9.75
N GLY A 28 -35.99 72.86 -10.23
CA GLY A 28 -35.92 74.22 -9.69
C GLY A 28 -37.22 75.04 -9.71
N GLY A 29 -38.30 74.53 -10.31
CA GLY A 29 -39.61 75.21 -10.36
C GLY A 29 -40.81 74.41 -9.84
N ASP A 30 -40.68 73.10 -9.54
CA ASP A 30 -41.84 72.25 -9.22
C ASP A 30 -41.56 71.32 -8.01
N PRO A 31 -42.22 71.54 -6.84
CA PRO A 31 -41.97 70.76 -5.62
C PRO A 31 -42.29 69.27 -5.76
N ALA A 32 -43.18 68.89 -6.70
CA ALA A 32 -43.49 67.48 -6.95
C ALA A 32 -42.29 66.73 -7.55
N LEU A 33 -41.51 67.38 -8.42
CA LEU A 33 -40.30 66.79 -9.03
C LEU A 33 -39.18 66.63 -8.00
N ALA A 34 -39.04 67.57 -7.07
CA ALA A 34 -38.06 67.49 -5.98
C ALA A 34 -38.32 66.31 -5.03
N LEU A 35 -39.59 66.01 -4.73
CA LEU A 35 -39.95 64.82 -3.94
C LEU A 35 -39.68 63.53 -4.72
N LEU A 36 -39.95 63.52 -6.03
CA LEU A 36 -39.75 62.35 -6.88
C LEU A 36 -38.26 62.04 -7.06
N SER A 37 -37.40 63.06 -7.23
CA SER A 37 -35.94 62.86 -7.26
C SER A 37 -35.42 62.33 -5.93
N GLN A 38 -35.88 62.86 -4.79
CA GLN A 38 -35.51 62.35 -3.47
C GLN A 38 -35.91 60.87 -3.27
N MET A 39 -37.10 60.48 -3.74
CA MET A 39 -37.56 59.09 -3.71
C MET A 39 -36.71 58.18 -4.59
N LEU A 40 -36.31 58.63 -5.78
CA LEU A 40 -35.42 57.87 -6.68
C LEU A 40 -34.03 57.71 -6.10
N THR A 41 -33.40 58.78 -5.60
CA THR A 41 -32.08 58.70 -4.94
C THR A 41 -32.11 57.77 -3.73
N ARG A 42 -33.18 57.82 -2.90
CA ARG A 42 -33.33 56.90 -1.77
C ARG A 42 -33.45 55.44 -2.22
N ARG A 43 -34.13 55.19 -3.35
CA ARG A 43 -34.26 53.85 -3.93
C ARG A 43 -32.94 53.36 -4.54
N GLU A 44 -32.20 54.22 -5.22
CA GLU A 44 -30.86 53.91 -5.76
C GLU A 44 -29.90 53.54 -4.63
N GLN A 45 -29.81 54.35 -3.58
CA GLN A 45 -28.98 54.06 -2.41
C GLN A 45 -29.36 52.75 -1.73
N ALA A 46 -30.66 52.44 -1.64
CA ALA A 46 -31.11 51.17 -1.08
C ALA A 46 -30.68 49.97 -1.94
N LEU A 47 -30.81 50.07 -3.27
CA LEU A 47 -30.36 49.02 -4.20
C LEU A 47 -28.84 48.84 -4.16
N GLU A 48 -28.08 49.92 -4.07
CA GLU A 48 -26.61 49.84 -3.92
C GLU A 48 -26.22 49.11 -2.64
N GLN A 49 -26.84 49.44 -1.51
CA GLN A 49 -26.62 48.75 -0.23
C GLN A 49 -27.02 47.26 -0.29
N GLU A 50 -28.14 46.94 -0.95
CA GLU A 50 -28.57 45.55 -1.16
C GLU A 50 -27.56 44.78 -2.03
N LEU A 51 -27.04 45.38 -3.10
CA LEU A 51 -26.04 44.75 -3.97
C LEU A 51 -24.70 44.56 -3.25
N GLU A 52 -24.26 45.54 -2.46
CA GLU A 52 -23.03 45.45 -1.67
C GLU A 52 -23.13 44.32 -0.63
N THR A 53 -24.23 44.27 0.13
CA THR A 53 -24.47 43.22 1.12
C THR A 53 -24.59 41.83 0.48
N GLN A 54 -25.23 41.73 -0.69
CA GLN A 54 -25.26 40.49 -1.47
C GLN A 54 -23.84 40.08 -1.91
N ALA A 55 -23.06 41.01 -2.47
CA ALA A 55 -21.70 40.74 -2.92
C ALA A 55 -20.76 40.33 -1.76
N GLU A 56 -20.92 40.94 -0.58
CA GLU A 56 -20.21 40.53 0.63
C GLU A 56 -20.60 39.11 1.07
N GLY A 57 -21.90 38.79 1.03
CA GLY A 57 -22.40 37.44 1.29
C GLY A 57 -21.77 36.41 0.36
N GLU A 58 -21.79 36.65 -0.95
CA GLU A 58 -21.20 35.77 -1.96
C GLU A 58 -19.69 35.58 -1.76
N ARG A 59 -18.96 36.64 -1.38
CA ARG A 59 -17.52 36.56 -1.07
C ARG A 59 -17.24 35.70 0.15
N LEU A 60 -18.02 35.87 1.21
CA LEU A 60 -17.88 35.07 2.43
C LEU A 60 -18.22 33.59 2.18
N GLU A 61 -19.26 33.32 1.40
CA GLU A 61 -19.61 31.96 0.99
C GLU A 61 -18.52 31.32 0.14
N ALA A 62 -17.98 32.05 -0.85
CA ALA A 62 -16.87 31.56 -1.66
C ALA A 62 -15.61 31.29 -0.82
N GLN A 63 -15.34 32.11 0.21
CA GLN A 63 -14.23 31.86 1.13
C GLN A 63 -14.46 30.57 1.94
N ARG A 64 -15.66 30.38 2.51
CA ARG A 64 -16.02 29.17 3.26
C ARG A 64 -15.90 27.92 2.39
N GLN A 65 -16.36 27.98 1.14
CA GLN A 65 -16.24 26.86 0.21
C GLN A 65 -14.78 26.50 -0.07
N ARG A 66 -13.90 27.49 -0.26
CA ARG A 66 -12.46 27.25 -0.45
C ARG A 66 -11.80 26.65 0.78
N GLU A 67 -12.16 27.12 1.98
CA GLU A 67 -11.65 26.57 3.23
C GLU A 67 -12.11 25.13 3.43
N ASP A 68 -13.38 24.83 3.19
CA ASP A 68 -13.93 23.47 3.24
C ASP A 68 -13.26 22.53 2.22
N GLU A 69 -13.01 23.01 1.00
CA GLU A 69 -12.30 22.26 -0.03
C GLU A 69 -10.87 21.92 0.40
N ARG A 70 -10.13 22.91 0.93
CA ARG A 70 -8.79 22.70 1.49
C ARG A 70 -8.78 21.68 2.61
N LEU A 71 -9.75 21.75 3.53
CA LEU A 71 -9.87 20.79 4.64
C LEU A 71 -10.15 19.37 4.12
N ARG A 72 -10.99 19.23 3.08
CA ARG A 72 -11.29 17.94 2.44
C ARG A 72 -10.06 17.37 1.74
N GLU A 73 -9.29 18.19 1.03
CA GLU A 73 -8.04 17.78 0.39
C GLU A 73 -7.01 17.32 1.42
N GLU A 74 -6.83 18.07 2.50
CA GLU A 74 -5.93 17.69 3.59
C GLU A 74 -6.34 16.37 4.25
N ALA A 75 -7.65 16.16 4.47
CA ALA A 75 -8.18 14.92 5.02
C ALA A 75 -7.88 13.73 4.09
N ARG A 76 -8.15 13.86 2.78
CA ARG A 76 -7.84 12.83 1.77
C ARG A 76 -6.34 12.51 1.74
N ALA A 77 -5.48 13.51 1.79
CA ALA A 77 -4.03 13.31 1.82
C ALA A 77 -3.55 12.60 3.10
N ARG A 78 -4.18 12.88 4.25
CA ARG A 78 -3.88 12.15 5.51
C ARG A 78 -4.30 10.69 5.43
N GLU A 79 -5.50 10.41 4.93
CA GLU A 79 -5.98 9.04 4.75
C GLU A 79 -5.09 8.25 3.78
N GLU A 80 -4.67 8.86 2.68
CA GLU A 80 -3.79 8.20 1.72
C GLU A 80 -2.43 7.86 2.35
N ARG A 81 -1.83 8.80 3.09
CA ARG A 81 -0.58 8.53 3.83
C ARG A 81 -0.74 7.37 4.81
N GLN A 82 -1.82 7.36 5.60
CA GLN A 82 -2.12 6.25 6.51
C GLN A 82 -2.24 4.91 5.78
N ARG A 83 -2.91 4.87 4.62
CA ARG A 83 -3.01 3.65 3.81
C ARG A 83 -1.65 3.19 3.31
N GLN A 84 -0.78 4.12 2.89
CA GLN A 84 0.58 3.81 2.46
C GLN A 84 1.43 3.26 3.62
N ASP A 85 1.35 3.88 4.80
CA ASP A 85 2.09 3.45 5.99
C ASP A 85 1.66 2.05 6.44
N LEU A 86 0.36 1.76 6.45
CA LEU A 86 -0.16 0.43 6.76
C LEU A 86 0.33 -0.63 5.76
N ARG A 87 0.37 -0.29 4.46
CA ARG A 87 0.91 -1.19 3.42
C ARG A 87 2.40 -1.47 3.64
N ARG A 88 3.19 -0.43 3.94
CA ARG A 88 4.63 -0.56 4.23
C ARG A 88 4.87 -1.44 5.46
N ALA A 89 4.19 -1.16 6.57
CA ALA A 89 4.30 -1.94 7.79
C ALA A 89 3.91 -3.41 7.58
N ARG A 90 2.91 -3.70 6.72
CA ARG A 90 2.55 -5.08 6.37
C ARG A 90 3.67 -5.79 5.61
N LEU A 91 4.29 -5.13 4.63
CA LEU A 91 5.40 -5.70 3.86
C LEU A 91 6.63 -5.96 4.74
N GLU A 92 6.94 -5.05 5.65
CA GLU A 92 8.04 -5.22 6.61
C GLU A 92 7.80 -6.43 7.52
N ARG A 93 6.59 -6.59 8.06
CA ARG A 93 6.24 -7.79 8.85
C ARG A 93 6.40 -9.09 8.07
N LEU A 94 5.98 -9.11 6.80
CA LEU A 94 6.13 -10.30 5.96
C LEU A 94 7.60 -10.62 5.67
N ARG A 95 8.41 -9.61 5.36
CA ARG A 95 9.87 -9.78 5.15
C ARG A 95 10.55 -10.30 6.40
N TRP A 96 10.20 -9.75 7.57
CA TRP A 96 10.74 -10.22 8.83
C TRP A 96 10.38 -11.69 9.08
N ARG A 97 9.12 -12.08 8.86
CA ARG A 97 8.69 -13.49 9.03
C ARG A 97 9.37 -14.43 8.02
N LEU A 98 9.61 -13.99 6.80
CA LEU A 98 10.36 -14.76 5.81
C LEU A 98 11.80 -15.01 6.29
N GLY A 99 12.48 -13.96 6.76
CA GLY A 99 13.84 -14.11 7.30
C GLY A 99 13.91 -15.02 8.52
N GLU A 100 12.91 -14.99 9.39
CA GLU A 100 12.79 -15.91 10.53
C GLU A 100 12.64 -17.36 10.06
N LEU A 101 11.71 -17.63 9.13
CA LEU A 101 11.49 -18.98 8.58
C LEU A 101 12.71 -19.50 7.81
N GLU A 102 13.40 -18.65 7.05
CA GLU A 102 14.65 -19.00 6.37
C GLU A 102 15.74 -19.39 7.38
N GLY A 103 15.85 -18.64 8.48
CA GLY A 103 16.77 -18.97 9.57
C GLY A 103 16.42 -20.29 10.27
N GLU A 104 15.14 -20.52 10.55
CA GLU A 104 14.65 -21.78 11.13
C GLU A 104 14.92 -22.98 10.20
N LEU A 105 14.67 -22.82 8.91
CA LEU A 105 14.93 -23.85 7.90
C LEU A 105 16.43 -24.17 7.81
N ALA A 106 17.28 -23.15 7.74
CA ALA A 106 18.73 -23.35 7.70
C ALA A 106 19.23 -24.07 8.96
N ALA A 107 18.76 -23.67 10.14
CA ALA A 107 19.12 -24.32 11.40
C ALA A 107 18.62 -25.78 11.47
N ALA A 108 17.45 -26.08 10.91
CA ALA A 108 16.94 -27.44 10.81
C ALA A 108 17.78 -28.28 9.84
N GLN A 109 18.16 -27.74 8.68
CA GLN A 109 19.04 -28.40 7.73
C GLN A 109 20.40 -28.72 8.34
N THR A 110 21.05 -27.76 9.03
CA THR A 110 22.32 -28.03 9.74
C THR A 110 22.19 -29.18 10.75
N ARG A 111 21.08 -29.25 11.50
CA ARG A 111 20.85 -30.36 12.45
C ARG A 111 20.65 -31.70 11.75
N LEU A 112 19.97 -31.71 10.61
CA LEU A 112 19.80 -32.93 9.81
C LEU A 112 21.15 -33.37 9.25
N ASP A 113 21.97 -32.46 8.75
CA ASP A 113 23.32 -32.78 8.27
C ASP A 113 24.18 -33.39 9.39
N ASP A 114 24.17 -32.79 10.59
CA ASP A 114 24.87 -33.34 11.76
C ASP A 114 24.35 -34.74 12.14
N LEU A 115 23.04 -34.96 12.06
CA LEU A 115 22.43 -36.27 12.34
C LEU A 115 22.80 -37.30 11.26
N ALA A 116 22.85 -36.89 9.98
CA ALA A 116 23.32 -37.76 8.90
C ALA A 116 24.77 -38.19 9.17
N LEU A 117 25.65 -37.26 9.56
CA LEU A 117 27.03 -37.57 9.95
C LEU A 117 27.10 -38.50 11.16
N ALA A 118 26.26 -38.26 12.18
CA ALA A 118 26.14 -39.13 13.34
C ALA A 118 25.75 -40.56 12.95
N LEU A 119 24.86 -40.73 11.97
CA LEU A 119 24.40 -42.05 11.51
C LEU A 119 25.29 -42.66 10.42
N GLY A 120 26.30 -41.93 9.94
CA GLY A 120 27.08 -42.34 8.77
C GLY A 120 26.25 -42.38 7.48
N ALA A 121 25.22 -41.56 7.36
CA ALA A 121 24.45 -41.36 6.13
C ALA A 121 25.04 -40.23 5.28
N CYS A 122 24.60 -40.11 4.02
CA CYS A 122 24.93 -38.97 3.16
C CYS A 122 24.10 -37.74 3.60
N PRO A 123 24.72 -36.60 3.94
CA PRO A 123 23.99 -35.42 4.40
C PRO A 123 23.03 -34.85 3.34
N ASP A 124 23.42 -34.90 2.06
CA ASP A 124 22.62 -34.33 0.97
C ASP A 124 21.31 -35.07 0.68
N CYS A 125 21.29 -36.40 0.77
CA CYS A 125 20.15 -37.19 0.26
C CYS A 125 19.73 -38.37 1.11
N TRP A 126 20.49 -38.71 2.17
CA TRP A 126 20.17 -39.82 3.07
C TRP A 126 20.04 -41.20 2.38
N GLY A 127 20.53 -41.32 1.15
CA GLY A 127 20.39 -42.53 0.32
C GLY A 127 19.09 -42.63 -0.46
N GLU A 128 18.20 -41.63 -0.39
CA GLU A 128 16.91 -41.62 -1.10
C GLU A 128 17.05 -41.26 -2.58
N ASP A 129 18.14 -40.57 -2.97
CA ASP A 129 18.39 -40.16 -4.36
C ASP A 129 19.44 -41.04 -5.07
N PRO A 130 19.02 -41.91 -6.03
CA PRO A 130 19.93 -42.71 -6.86
C PRO A 130 20.93 -41.86 -7.66
N GLY A 131 20.55 -40.65 -8.04
CA GLY A 131 21.34 -39.71 -8.83
C GLY A 131 22.29 -38.84 -8.00
N CYS A 132 22.34 -39.02 -6.68
CA CYS A 132 23.10 -38.14 -5.80
C CYS A 132 24.58 -38.12 -6.19
N ARG A 133 25.13 -36.91 -6.39
CA ARG A 133 26.52 -36.72 -6.82
C ARG A 133 27.54 -37.19 -5.79
N LEU A 134 27.18 -37.16 -4.49
CA LEU A 134 28.07 -37.57 -3.40
C LEU A 134 28.07 -39.09 -3.19
N CYS A 135 26.91 -39.73 -2.99
CA CYS A 135 26.83 -41.14 -2.62
C CYS A 135 26.35 -42.09 -3.73
N ARG A 136 25.82 -41.55 -4.84
CA ARG A 136 25.22 -42.32 -5.95
C ARG A 136 24.14 -43.30 -5.48
N GLY A 137 23.19 -42.81 -4.68
CA GLY A 137 22.09 -43.63 -4.12
C GLY A 137 22.44 -44.59 -3.00
N ARG A 138 23.71 -44.70 -2.58
CA ARG A 138 24.11 -45.65 -1.54
C ARG A 138 24.14 -45.06 -0.13
N GLY A 139 23.86 -43.76 0.01
CA GLY A 139 24.08 -42.93 1.19
C GLY A 139 23.17 -43.15 2.39
N GLY A 140 22.62 -44.35 2.59
CA GLY A 140 21.81 -44.66 3.77
C GLY A 140 22.64 -44.72 5.07
N PRO A 141 22.00 -44.81 6.24
CA PRO A 141 22.69 -44.99 7.53
C PRO A 141 23.69 -46.15 7.50
N GLY A 142 24.89 -45.93 8.03
CA GLY A 142 26.00 -46.89 8.02
C GLY A 142 26.78 -46.97 6.70
N PHE A 143 26.45 -46.17 5.68
CA PHE A 143 27.21 -46.09 4.43
C PHE A 143 28.61 -45.48 4.62
N LEU A 144 28.69 -44.40 5.39
CA LEU A 144 29.92 -43.76 5.86
C LEU A 144 30.22 -44.22 7.28
N ARG A 145 31.47 -44.03 7.71
CA ARG A 145 31.84 -44.19 9.12
C ARG A 145 31.15 -43.08 9.94
N PRO A 146 30.32 -43.43 10.95
CA PRO A 146 29.72 -42.46 11.85
C PRO A 146 30.75 -41.52 12.49
N ASP A 147 30.46 -40.23 12.53
CA ASP A 147 31.27 -39.28 13.31
C ASP A 147 31.04 -39.52 14.82
N PRO A 148 32.06 -39.93 15.59
CA PRO A 148 31.90 -40.23 17.01
C PRO A 148 31.43 -39.01 17.82
N ALA A 149 31.81 -37.78 17.42
CA ALA A 149 31.39 -36.58 18.13
C ALA A 149 29.91 -36.29 17.92
N ALA A 150 29.43 -36.30 16.66
CA ALA A 150 28.02 -36.15 16.34
C ALA A 150 27.16 -37.30 16.91
N PHE A 151 27.64 -38.55 16.84
CA PHE A 151 26.98 -39.72 17.43
C PHE A 151 26.80 -39.57 18.95
N GLY A 152 27.87 -39.16 19.65
CA GLY A 152 27.82 -38.87 21.09
C GLY A 152 26.85 -37.75 21.46
N ARG A 153 26.71 -36.73 20.60
CA ARG A 153 25.81 -35.60 20.83
C ARG A 153 24.34 -35.92 20.58
N TRP A 154 24.03 -36.62 19.48
CA TRP A 154 22.66 -36.77 18.99
C TRP A 154 22.04 -38.13 19.32
N ILE A 155 22.83 -39.20 19.33
CA ILE A 155 22.32 -40.57 19.48
C ILE A 155 22.43 -41.06 20.92
N VAL A 156 23.57 -40.86 21.57
CA VAL A 156 23.78 -41.35 22.96
C VAL A 156 22.70 -40.87 23.95
N PRO A 157 22.23 -39.61 23.94
CA PRO A 157 21.23 -39.16 24.92
C PRO A 157 19.86 -39.85 24.81
N VAL A 158 19.54 -40.45 23.66
CA VAL A 158 18.25 -41.13 23.44
C VAL A 158 18.35 -42.65 23.61
N LEU A 159 19.55 -43.18 23.81
CA LEU A 159 19.77 -44.60 24.04
C LEU A 159 19.48 -44.97 25.51
N PRO A 160 18.82 -46.12 25.79
CA PRO A 160 18.57 -46.54 27.16
C PRO A 160 19.88 -46.90 27.88
N ASP A 161 19.96 -46.54 29.17
CA ASP A 161 21.06 -46.90 30.08
C ASP A 161 21.25 -48.43 30.06
N GLY A 162 22.37 -48.89 29.50
CA GLY A 162 22.69 -50.32 29.36
C GLY A 162 22.84 -50.80 27.92
N SER A 163 22.52 -49.96 26.92
CA SER A 163 22.93 -50.19 25.54
C SER A 163 24.42 -49.85 25.38
N ALA A 164 25.30 -50.70 25.90
CA ALA A 164 26.73 -50.62 25.66
C ALA A 164 27.02 -50.98 24.18
N LEU A 165 26.67 -50.07 23.27
CA LEU A 165 27.15 -50.07 21.90
C LEU A 165 28.63 -49.75 21.97
N SER A 166 29.46 -50.78 22.12
CA SER A 166 30.91 -50.63 22.07
C SER A 166 31.29 -50.06 20.69
N PRO A 167 31.84 -48.84 20.59
CA PRO A 167 32.18 -48.22 19.29
C PRO A 167 33.43 -48.84 18.66
N ALA A 168 33.96 -49.92 19.23
CA ALA A 168 35.21 -50.54 18.85
C ALA A 168 34.98 -51.95 18.28
N GLY A 169 35.16 -52.09 16.96
CA GLY A 169 35.54 -53.38 16.38
C GLY A 169 34.54 -54.00 15.41
N GLY A 170 34.39 -53.39 14.23
CA GLY A 170 33.78 -54.03 13.07
C GLY A 170 34.55 -53.66 11.82
N ALA A 171 35.74 -54.23 11.64
CA ALA A 171 36.47 -54.13 10.40
C ALA A 171 35.59 -54.65 9.25
N ALA A 172 35.20 -53.75 8.35
CA ALA A 172 34.93 -53.99 6.94
C ALA A 172 34.38 -55.40 6.57
N SER A 173 33.20 -55.78 7.06
CA SER A 173 32.38 -56.76 6.35
C SER A 173 31.79 -56.01 5.15
N GLY A 174 32.32 -56.31 3.96
CA GLY A 174 31.98 -55.60 2.72
C GLY A 174 30.48 -55.50 2.47
N PRO A 175 30.03 -54.46 1.75
CA PRO A 175 28.61 -54.24 1.51
C PRO A 175 28.03 -55.45 0.77
N ALA A 176 27.02 -56.08 1.37
CA ALA A 176 26.16 -56.98 0.62
C ALA A 176 25.59 -56.20 -0.57
N PRO A 177 25.66 -56.72 -1.82
CA PRO A 177 25.14 -56.03 -2.98
C PRO A 177 23.63 -55.85 -2.81
N VAL A 178 23.21 -54.61 -2.59
CA VAL A 178 21.79 -54.25 -2.61
C VAL A 178 21.29 -54.56 -4.03
N ALA A 179 20.44 -55.57 -4.14
CA ALA A 179 19.79 -55.94 -5.38
C ALA A 179 19.11 -54.70 -5.96
N THR A 180 19.61 -54.25 -7.11
CA THR A 180 19.05 -53.13 -7.86
C THR A 180 17.62 -53.51 -8.26
N PRO A 181 16.57 -52.79 -7.80
CA PRO A 181 15.24 -53.04 -8.32
C PRO A 181 15.23 -52.69 -9.81
N PRO A 182 14.72 -53.58 -10.70
CA PRO A 182 14.62 -53.28 -12.13
C PRO A 182 13.67 -52.08 -12.32
N GLY A 183 14.08 -51.21 -13.24
CA GLY A 183 13.53 -49.88 -13.44
C GLY A 183 12.02 -49.81 -13.67
N GLY A 184 11.46 -48.71 -13.20
CA GLY A 184 10.07 -48.31 -13.43
C GLY A 184 9.87 -46.85 -13.04
N TYR A 185 10.74 -45.95 -13.51
CA TYR A 185 10.49 -44.51 -13.38
C TYR A 185 9.47 -44.10 -14.46
N VAL A 186 8.19 -44.19 -14.11
CA VAL A 186 7.10 -43.65 -14.92
C VAL A 186 7.13 -42.13 -14.72
N GLY A 187 7.37 -41.39 -15.79
CA GLY A 187 7.51 -39.93 -15.76
C GLY A 187 6.29 -39.25 -15.13
N ALA A 188 6.53 -38.51 -14.05
CA ALA A 188 5.57 -37.54 -13.55
C ALA A 188 5.58 -36.33 -14.49
N GLU A 189 4.48 -36.13 -15.19
CA GLU A 189 4.22 -34.98 -16.04
C GLU A 189 4.41 -33.66 -15.26
N PRO A 190 4.95 -32.60 -15.88
CA PRO A 190 5.02 -31.29 -15.25
C PRO A 190 3.62 -30.72 -15.03
N SER A 191 3.30 -30.40 -13.78
CA SER A 191 2.07 -29.71 -13.38
C SER A 191 1.85 -28.42 -14.19
N PRO A 192 0.63 -28.17 -14.70
CA PRO A 192 0.32 -26.93 -15.39
C PRO A 192 0.39 -25.74 -14.42
N THR A 193 1.16 -24.72 -14.79
CA THR A 193 1.21 -23.42 -14.10
C THR A 193 -0.16 -22.75 -14.14
N PRO A 194 -0.62 -22.12 -13.04
CA PRO A 194 -1.88 -21.39 -13.04
C PRO A 194 -1.78 -20.12 -13.89
N GLU A 195 -2.65 -20.03 -14.90
CA GLU A 195 -2.91 -18.83 -15.69
C GLU A 195 -3.25 -17.66 -14.77
N ARG A 196 -2.43 -16.60 -14.84
CA ARG A 196 -2.73 -15.31 -14.21
C ARG A 196 -3.82 -14.61 -15.02
N THR A 197 -5.05 -14.63 -14.51
CA THR A 197 -6.10 -13.72 -14.94
C THR A 197 -5.68 -12.27 -14.64
N ARG A 198 -5.42 -11.52 -15.72
CA ARG A 198 -5.38 -10.06 -15.70
C ARG A 198 -6.83 -9.56 -15.69
N THR A 199 -7.18 -8.81 -14.66
CA THR A 199 -8.32 -7.88 -14.64
C THR A 199 -7.80 -6.54 -14.19
#